data_AF-A0A151JB32-F1
#
_entry.id   AF-A0A151JB32-F1
#
_cell.length_a   1.000
_cell.length_b   1.000
_cell.length_c   1.000
_cell.angle_alpha   90.00
_cell.angle_beta   90.00
_cell.angle_gamma   90.00
#
_symmetry.space_group_name_H-M   'P 1'
#
loop_
_entity.id
_entity.type
_entity.pdbx_description
1 polymer ?
#
loop_
_entity_poly.entity_id
_entity_poly.type
_entity_poly.pdbx_seq_one_letter_code
_entity_poly.pdbx_strand_id
1 'polypeptide(L)'
;VCRMNIAWYQTSSRTRKILIFMLMKTREPCVLTAGKMFVISMDTFSTVRHILITYIHIIYVYKILIHTYTCIYKNIILKSKKLF
;
A
#
# COMPACT_ATOMS: atom_id res chain seq x y z
N VAL A 1 -12.72 16.39 11.05
CA VAL A 1 -13.91 17.15 11.52
C VAL A 1 -14.92 17.19 10.39
N CYS A 2 -15.97 16.36 10.44
CA CYS A 2 -17.04 16.40 9.45
C CYS A 2 -17.79 17.74 9.57
N ARG A 3 -17.61 18.64 8.61
CA ARG A 3 -18.34 19.91 8.54
C ARG A 3 -19.76 19.62 8.07
N MET A 4 -20.71 19.54 9.00
CA MET A 4 -22.13 19.58 8.65
C MET A 4 -22.49 21.02 8.25
N ASN A 5 -22.63 21.27 6.95
CA ASN A 5 -22.98 22.56 6.35
C ASN A 5 -24.49 22.91 6.48
N ILE A 6 -25.11 22.48 7.58
CA ILE A 6 -26.53 22.71 7.88
C ILE A 6 -26.58 23.54 9.16
N ALA A 7 -27.44 24.56 9.19
CA ALA A 7 -27.68 25.40 10.36
C ALA A 7 -28.28 24.55 11.50
N TRP A 8 -27.44 23.77 12.18
CA TRP A 8 -27.82 22.78 13.20
C TRP A 8 -28.55 23.43 14.38
N TYR A 9 -28.30 24.72 14.60
CA TYR A 9 -28.94 25.59 15.58
C TYR A 9 -30.42 25.85 15.25
N GLN A 10 -30.79 25.92 13.97
CA GLN A 10 -32.15 26.23 13.50
C GLN A 10 -33.01 24.97 13.31
N THR A 11 -32.41 23.78 13.28
CA THR A 11 -33.14 22.51 13.20
C THR A 11 -33.90 22.18 14.48
N SER A 12 -34.97 21.38 14.34
CA SER A 12 -35.78 20.89 15.47
C SER A 12 -34.93 20.24 16.56
N SER A 13 -35.39 20.33 17.82
CA SER A 13 -34.70 19.78 18.99
C SER A 13 -34.42 18.27 18.88
N ARG A 14 -35.32 17.53 18.21
CA ARG A 14 -35.16 16.10 17.91
C ARG A 14 -34.01 15.85 16.92
N THR A 15 -33.99 16.59 15.81
CA THR A 15 -32.93 16.47 14.81
C THR A 15 -31.56 16.85 15.37
N ARG A 16 -31.49 17.89 16.21
CA ARG A 16 -30.25 18.30 16.88
C ARG A 16 -29.65 17.19 17.75
N LYS A 17 -30.47 16.51 18.56
CA LYS A 17 -30.02 15.38 19.39
C LYS A 17 -29.47 14.23 18.53
N ILE A 18 -30.14 13.93 17.42
CA ILE A 18 -29.73 12.88 16.47
C ILE A 18 -28.41 13.25 15.78
N LEU A 19 -28.25 14.50 15.35
CA LEU A 19 -27.00 15.00 14.74
C LEU A 19 -25.83 14.94 15.73
N ILE A 20 -26.04 15.34 16.98
CA ILE A 20 -25.01 15.25 18.04
C ILE A 20 -24.62 13.78 18.25
N PHE A 21 -25.59 12.87 18.31
CA PHE A 21 -25.33 11.43 18.46
C PHE A 21 -24.53 10.85 17.29
N MET A 22 -24.88 11.20 16.04
CA MET A 22 -24.11 10.80 14.87
C MET A 22 -22.71 11.41 14.85
N LEU A 23 -22.55 12.67 15.24
CA LEU A 23 -21.24 13.32 15.37
C LEU A 23 -20.38 12.66 16.47
N MET A 24 -20.98 12.23 17.58
CA MET A 24 -20.26 11.48 18.62
C MET A 24 -19.81 10.12 18.10
N LYS A 25 -20.66 9.41 17.35
CA LYS A 25 -20.32 8.09 16.77
C LYS A 25 -19.29 8.16 15.64
N THR A 26 -19.33 9.20 14.82
CA THR A 26 -18.37 9.39 13.72
C THR A 26 -17.01 9.95 14.16
N ARG A 27 -16.93 10.49 15.39
CA ARG A 27 -15.65 10.89 16.01
C ARG A 27 -14.82 9.71 16.46
N GLU A 28 -15.44 8.56 16.71
CA GLU A 28 -14.72 7.30 16.85
C GLU A 28 -14.33 6.85 15.44
N PRO A 29 -13.04 6.91 15.05
CA PRO A 29 -12.64 6.43 13.75
C PRO A 29 -13.02 4.96 13.66
N CYS A 30 -13.77 4.58 12.62
CA CYS A 30 -13.97 3.17 12.28
C CYS A 30 -12.61 2.57 11.90
N VAL A 31 -11.88 2.09 12.90
CA VAL A 31 -10.65 1.34 12.72
C VAL A 31 -11.07 -0.04 12.22
N LEU A 32 -11.18 -0.14 10.89
CA LEU A 32 -11.42 -1.40 10.21
C LEU A 32 -10.13 -2.21 10.29
N THR A 33 -10.02 -3.05 11.31
CA THR A 33 -8.85 -3.93 11.45
C THR A 33 -9.12 -5.23 10.69
N ALA A 34 -8.34 -5.52 9.66
CA ALA A 34 -8.37 -6.82 8.98
C ALA A 34 -7.89 -7.90 9.96
N GLY A 35 -8.80 -8.75 10.43
CA GLY A 35 -8.49 -9.89 11.30
C GLY A 35 -7.82 -9.54 12.63
N LYS A 36 -7.97 -8.30 13.16
CA LYS A 36 -7.19 -7.74 14.30
C LYS A 36 -5.69 -7.58 14.08
N MET A 37 -5.18 -7.81 12.87
CA MET A 37 -3.74 -7.80 12.58
C MET A 37 -3.28 -6.47 11.97
N PHE A 38 -4.08 -5.88 11.08
CA PHE A 38 -3.69 -4.65 10.39
C PHE A 38 -4.85 -3.66 10.31
N VAL A 39 -4.57 -2.41 10.68
CA VAL A 39 -5.49 -1.29 10.44
C VAL A 39 -5.54 -1.05 8.94
N ILE A 40 -6.73 -1.13 8.35
CA ILE A 40 -6.97 -0.79 6.96
C ILE A 40 -6.91 0.74 6.87
N SER A 41 -5.73 1.27 6.56
CA SER A 41 -5.49 2.69 6.31
C SER A 41 -4.77 2.88 4.98
N MET A 42 -4.79 4.10 4.45
CA MET A 42 -4.08 4.43 3.21
C MET A 42 -2.56 4.24 3.36
N ASP A 43 -2.04 4.48 4.57
CA ASP A 43 -0.62 4.31 4.91
C ASP A 43 -0.19 2.84 4.85
N THR A 44 -0.99 1.94 5.43
CA THR A 44 -0.68 0.50 5.38
C THR A 44 -0.79 -0.04 3.96
N PHE A 45 -1.77 0.43 3.18
CA PHE A 45 -1.89 0.08 1.77
C PHE A 45 -0.71 0.56 0.93
N SER A 46 -0.26 1.80 1.14
CA SER A 46 0.91 2.35 0.45
C SER A 46 2.17 1.54 0.79
N THR A 47 2.37 1.24 2.07
CA THR A 47 3.52 0.46 2.54
C THR A 47 3.55 -0.94 1.91
N VAL A 48 2.42 -1.65 1.90
CA VAL A 48 2.31 -2.97 1.26
C VAL A 48 2.62 -2.88 -0.23
N ARG A 49 2.09 -1.88 -0.92
CA ARG A 49 2.38 -1.65 -2.34
C ARG A 49 3.86 -1.41 -2.59
N HIS A 50 4.51 -0.59 -1.77
CA HIS A 50 5.95 -0.33 -1.88
C HIS A 50 6.77 -1.61 -1.72
N ILE A 51 6.45 -2.45 -0.73
CA ILE A 51 7.14 -3.74 -0.50
C ILE A 51 6.98 -4.68 -1.70
N LEU A 52 5.79 -4.75 -2.31
CA LEU A 52 5.56 -5.58 -3.49
C LEU A 52 6.40 -5.10 -4.68
N ILE A 53 6.46 -3.79 -4.91
CA ILE A 53 7.24 -3.20 -6.01
C ILE A 53 8.74 -3.47 -5.82
N THR A 54 9.27 -3.27 -4.61
CA THR A 54 10.69 -3.51 -4.32
C THR A 54 11.04 -4.99 -4.47
N TYR A 55 10.18 -5.89 -3.99
CA TYR A 55 10.38 -7.33 -4.14
C TYR A 55 10.44 -7.77 -5.61
N ILE A 56 9.49 -7.29 -6.42
CA ILE A 56 9.48 -7.55 -7.87
C ILE A 56 10.76 -7.01 -8.53
N HIS A 57 11.17 -5.78 -8.21
CA HIS A 57 12.40 -5.19 -8.74
C HIS A 57 13.64 -6.03 -8.42
N ILE A 58 13.77 -6.48 -7.17
CA ILE A 58 14.88 -7.32 -6.72
C ILE A 58 14.96 -8.60 -7.56
N ILE A 59 13.82 -9.28 -7.77
CA ILE A 59 13.76 -10.49 -8.60
C ILE A 59 14.22 -10.21 -10.04
N TYR A 60 13.77 -9.11 -10.64
CA TYR A 60 14.19 -8.71 -11.98
C TYR A 60 15.70 -8.49 -12.07
N VAL A 61 16.28 -7.79 -11.09
CA VAL A 61 17.73 -7.54 -11.04
C VAL A 61 18.51 -8.85 -10.93
N TYR A 62 18.10 -9.77 -10.04
CA TYR A 62 18.75 -11.08 -9.93
C TYR A 62 18.66 -11.89 -11.23
N LYS A 63 17.53 -11.84 -11.93
CA LYS A 63 17.36 -12.50 -13.23
C LYS A 63 18.31 -11.93 -14.29
N ILE A 64 18.46 -10.61 -14.34
CA ILE A 64 19.40 -9.94 -15.25
C ILE A 64 20.83 -10.36 -14.93
N LEU A 65 21.23 -10.33 -13.66
CA LEU A 65 22.56 -10.75 -13.23
C LEU A 65 22.87 -12.19 -13.65
N ILE A 66 21.98 -13.14 -13.36
CA ILE A 66 22.17 -14.53 -13.74
C ILE A 66 22.33 -14.67 -15.26
N HIS A 67 21.54 -13.93 -16.03
CA HIS A 67 21.62 -13.93 -17.49
C HIS A 67 22.96 -13.37 -17.99
N THR A 68 23.42 -12.26 -17.43
CA THR A 68 24.71 -11.66 -17.80
C THR A 68 25.87 -12.57 -17.41
N TYR A 69 25.86 -13.17 -16.22
CA TYR A 69 26.86 -14.17 -15.82
C TYR A 69 26.90 -15.34 -16.79
N THR A 70 25.75 -15.93 -17.12
CA THR A 70 25.67 -17.04 -18.08
C THR A 70 26.20 -16.62 -19.46
N CYS A 71 25.86 -15.42 -19.92
CA CYS A 71 26.33 -14.87 -21.19
C CYS A 71 27.86 -14.66 -21.20
N ILE A 72 28.42 -14.15 -20.10
CA ILE A 72 29.87 -13.95 -19.93
C ILE A 72 30.59 -15.30 -19.92
N TYR A 73 30.12 -16.26 -19.12
CA TYR A 73 30.71 -17.60 -19.07
C TYR A 73 30.69 -18.28 -20.44
N LYS A 74 29.58 -18.17 -21.17
CA LYS A 74 29.47 -18.71 -22.54
C LYS A 74 30.47 -18.03 -23.50
N ASN A 75 30.63 -16.71 -23.40
CA ASN A 75 31.60 -15.96 -24.21
C ASN A 75 33.06 -16.37 -23.90
N ILE A 76 33.41 -16.58 -22.63
CA ILE A 76 34.77 -17.01 -22.23
C ILE A 76 35.08 -18.42 -22.78
N ILE A 77 34.14 -19.36 -22.67
CA ILE A 77 34.30 -20.72 -23.20
C ILE A 77 34.38 -20.73 -24.74
N LEU A 78 33.60 -19.88 -25.41
CA LEU A 78 33.68 -19.73 -26.87
C LEU A 78 35.02 -19.16 -27.30
N LYS A 79 35.59 -18.23 -26.52
CA LYS A 79 36.91 -17.66 -26.80
C LYS A 79 38.04 -18.66 -26.61
N SER A 80 37.97 -19.56 -25.62
CA SER A 80 38.99 -20.61 -25.45
C SER A 80 38.93 -21.67 -26.56
N LYS A 81 37.75 -22.02 -27.06
CA LYS A 81 37.58 -22.94 -28.20
C LYS A 81 38.03 -22.38 -29.56
N LYS A 82 38.20 -21.07 -29.69
CA LYS A 82 38.63 -20.41 -30.94
C LYS A 82 40.14 -20.16 -30.98
N LEU A 83 40.82 -20.36 -29.84
CA LEU A 83 42.26 -20.19 -29.68
C LEU A 83 43.04 -21.51 -29.80
N PHE A 84 42.32 -22.64 -29.82
CA PHE A 84 42.77 -23.96 -30.25
C PHE A 84 42.13 -24.28 -31.59
#